data_AF-A0A7S4QBV9-F1
#
_entry.id   AF-A0A7S4QBV9-F1
#
_cell.length_a   1.000
_cell.length_b   1.000
_cell.length_c   1.000
_cell.angle_alpha   90.00
_cell.angle_beta   90.00
_cell.angle_gamma   90.00
#
_symmetry.space_group_name_H-M   'P 1'
#
loop_
_entity.id
_entity.type
_entity.pdbx_description
1 polymer ?
#
loop_
_entity_poly.entity_id
_entity_poly.type
_entity_poly.pdbx_seq_one_letter_code
_entity_poly.pdbx_strand_id
1 'polypeptide(L)'
;SIKTSPNEEDSALGDVLMDVCPTLVRPGGRLVVLSYHSMEDRATKRVMRDGTIEKRRGGVERDIYGNIMQDESCPRYWKPLGKNIKAAEEEVKVNSRARSATLRVAERLDV
;
A
#
# COMPACT_ATOMS: atom_id res chain seq x y z
N SER A 1 -2.54 26.59 8.42
CA SER A 1 -2.49 25.12 8.32
C SER A 1 -1.25 24.74 7.54
N ILE A 2 -0.24 24.18 8.22
CA ILE A 2 1.00 23.74 7.59
C ILE A 2 0.67 22.44 6.87
N LYS A 3 0.45 22.49 5.55
CA LYS A 3 0.50 21.28 4.73
C LYS A 3 1.97 21.09 4.40
N THR A 4 2.59 20.11 5.05
CA THR A 4 3.90 19.58 4.71
C THR A 4 3.93 19.26 3.21
N SER A 5 5.10 19.34 2.57
CA SER A 5 5.14 19.14 1.13
C SER A 5 4.59 17.75 0.78
N PRO A 6 3.79 17.60 -0.29
CA PRO A 6 3.18 16.32 -0.65
C PRO A 6 4.20 15.21 -0.95
N ASN A 7 5.48 15.55 -1.03
CA ASN A 7 6.58 14.63 -1.29
C ASN A 7 7.13 13.99 0.00
N GLU A 8 7.03 14.67 1.15
CA GLU A 8 7.49 14.15 2.44
C GLU A 8 6.47 13.21 3.09
N GLU A 9 5.16 13.44 2.87
CA GLU A 9 4.09 12.56 3.38
C GLU A 9 4.08 11.18 2.69
N ASP A 10 4.46 11.10 1.41
CA ASP A 10 4.48 9.84 0.63
C ASP A 10 5.60 8.90 1.11
N SER A 11 6.77 9.45 1.49
CA SER A 11 7.87 8.68 2.07
C SER A 11 7.48 8.11 3.43
N ALA A 12 6.95 8.96 4.32
CA ALA A 12 6.58 8.54 5.67
C ALA A 12 5.53 7.42 5.69
N LEU A 13 4.53 7.47 4.79
CA LEU A 13 3.53 6.41 4.68
C LEU A 13 4.19 5.09 4.25
N GLY A 14 5.08 5.14 3.28
CA GLY A 14 5.74 3.93 2.80
C GLY A 14 6.65 3.31 3.87
N ASP A 15 7.43 4.12 4.59
CA ASP A 15 8.30 3.67 5.68
C ASP A 15 7.48 3.00 6.80
N VAL A 16 6.35 3.60 7.18
CA VAL A 16 5.43 3.00 8.17
C VAL A 16 4.88 1.66 7.67
N LEU A 17 4.48 1.55 6.40
CA LEU A 17 3.93 0.31 5.85
C LEU A 17 4.97 -0.82 5.71
N MET A 18 6.25 -0.47 5.53
CA MET A 18 7.35 -1.43 5.36
C MET A 18 8.03 -1.83 6.65
N ASP A 19 8.28 -0.87 7.52
CA ASP A 19 9.13 -1.10 8.68
C ASP A 19 8.28 -1.28 9.94
N VAL A 20 7.24 -0.46 10.10
CA VAL A 20 6.45 -0.44 11.34
C VAL A 20 5.32 -1.47 11.30
N CYS A 21 4.47 -1.45 10.27
CA CYS A 21 3.30 -2.32 10.20
C CYS A 21 3.64 -3.82 10.31
N PRO A 22 4.72 -4.36 9.70
CA PRO A 22 5.06 -5.77 9.81
C PRO A 22 5.49 -6.21 11.22
N THR A 23 5.95 -5.28 12.05
CA THR A 23 6.32 -5.54 13.47
C THR A 23 5.09 -5.55 14.38
N LEU A 24 4.02 -4.85 14.00
CA LEU A 24 2.79 -4.74 14.78
C LEU A 24 1.77 -5.83 14.45
N VAL A 25 1.76 -6.31 13.20
CA VAL A 25 0.79 -7.30 12.72
C VAL A 25 1.43 -8.69 12.69
N ARG A 26 0.82 -9.63 13.41
CA ARG A 26 1.25 -11.05 13.40
C ARG A 26 1.02 -11.68 12.02
N PRO A 27 1.80 -12.73 11.64
CA PRO A 27 1.50 -13.56 10.48
C PRO A 27 0.04 -14.02 10.45
N GLY A 28 -0.59 -13.96 9.27
CA GLY A 28 -2.03 -14.19 9.07
C GLY A 28 -2.95 -13.02 9.50
N GLY A 29 -2.39 -11.98 10.15
CA GLY A 29 -3.10 -10.76 10.50
C GLY A 29 -3.44 -9.91 9.26
N ARG A 30 -4.38 -8.98 9.40
CA ARG A 30 -4.84 -8.13 8.29
C ARG A 30 -4.48 -6.67 8.52
N LEU A 31 -3.91 -6.04 7.49
CA LEU A 31 -3.70 -4.61 7.41
C LEU A 31 -4.76 -4.01 6.48
N VAL A 32 -5.48 -3.01 6.98
CA VAL A 32 -6.45 -2.22 6.21
C VAL A 32 -5.94 -0.80 6.11
N VAL A 33 -5.82 -0.30 4.88
CA VAL A 33 -5.36 1.06 4.60
C VAL A 33 -6.47 1.79 3.85
N LEU A 34 -6.84 2.96 4.38
CA LEU A 34 -7.79 3.87 3.75
C LEU A 34 -7.01 5.08 3.24
N SER A 35 -6.94 5.24 1.92
CA SER A 35 -6.23 6.33 1.24
C SER A 35 -7.24 7.31 0.67
N TYR A 36 -7.06 8.60 0.89
CA TYR A 36 -7.93 9.63 0.31
C TYR A 36 -7.33 10.22 -0.96
N HIS A 37 -6.01 10.08 -1.15
CA HIS A 37 -5.30 10.67 -2.27
C HIS A 37 -4.71 9.59 -3.18
N SER A 38 -4.67 9.89 -4.48
CA SER A 38 -4.20 8.94 -5.50
C SER A 38 -2.71 8.60 -5.37
N MET A 39 -1.93 9.39 -4.61
CA MET A 39 -0.51 9.10 -4.35
C MET A 39 -0.38 8.04 -3.25
N GLU A 40 -1.07 8.23 -2.12
CA GLU A 40 -1.15 7.26 -1.02
C GLU A 40 -1.67 5.89 -1.49
N ASP A 41 -2.71 5.85 -2.33
CA ASP A 41 -3.22 4.59 -2.90
C ASP A 41 -2.15 3.88 -3.75
N ARG A 42 -1.37 4.67 -4.50
CA ARG A 42 -0.28 4.14 -5.32
C ARG A 42 0.86 3.61 -4.46
N ALA A 43 1.28 4.33 -3.43
CA ALA A 43 2.29 3.88 -2.47
C ALA A 43 1.83 2.57 -1.82
N THR A 44 0.66 2.57 -1.18
CA THR A 44 0.05 1.41 -0.52
C THR A 44 -0.04 0.20 -1.46
N LYS A 45 -0.51 0.40 -2.70
CA LYS A 45 -0.58 -0.66 -3.70
C LYS A 45 0.79 -1.29 -3.98
N ARG A 46 1.84 -0.48 -4.11
CA ARG A 46 3.19 -0.97 -4.40
C ARG A 46 3.79 -1.66 -3.18
N VAL A 47 3.60 -1.13 -1.97
CA VAL A 47 4.08 -1.81 -0.75
C VAL A 47 3.41 -3.17 -0.61
N MET A 48 2.09 -3.24 -0.75
CA MET A 48 1.34 -4.50 -0.63
C MET A 48 1.66 -5.50 -1.74
N ARG A 49 1.94 -5.02 -2.97
CA ARG A 49 2.18 -5.90 -4.12
C ARG A 49 3.65 -6.29 -4.25
N ASP A 50 4.52 -5.31 -4.25
CA ASP A 50 5.92 -5.39 -4.66
C ASP A 50 6.89 -5.21 -3.46
N GLY A 51 6.40 -4.83 -2.27
CA GLY A 51 7.25 -4.60 -1.10
C GLY A 51 8.08 -3.32 -1.15
N THR A 52 7.82 -2.41 -2.11
CA THR A 52 8.64 -1.19 -2.33
C THR A 52 7.77 0.08 -2.56
N ILE A 53 8.30 1.27 -2.23
CA ILE A 53 7.62 2.57 -2.31
C ILE A 53 7.96 3.21 -3.65
N GLU A 54 9.25 3.18 -3.97
CA GLU A 54 9.81 3.77 -5.18
C GLU A 54 9.46 2.95 -6.43
N LYS A 55 9.29 3.66 -7.55
CA LYS A 55 9.42 3.01 -8.85
C LYS A 55 10.90 2.70 -9.03
N ARG A 56 11.36 1.47 -8.80
CA ARG A 56 12.69 1.06 -9.27
C ARG A 56 12.79 1.39 -10.77
N ARG A 57 13.72 2.29 -11.14
CA ARG A 57 14.17 2.47 -12.53
C ARG A 57 14.81 1.14 -12.95
N GLY A 58 14.06 0.30 -13.64
CA GLY A 58 14.46 -1.09 -13.93
C GLY A 58 13.31 -2.09 -13.77
N GLY A 59 12.21 -1.67 -13.12
CA GLY A 59 11.15 -2.59 -12.76
C GLY A 59 11.60 -3.54 -11.65
N VAL A 60 10.63 -4.16 -10.99
CA VAL A 60 10.92 -5.37 -10.22
C VAL A 60 11.48 -6.37 -11.22
N GLU A 61 12.70 -6.88 -11.02
CA GLU A 61 13.25 -7.92 -11.88
C GLU A 61 12.23 -9.05 -11.89
N ARG A 62 11.64 -9.29 -13.06
CA ARG A 62 10.65 -10.33 -13.24
C ARG A 62 11.35 -11.43 -13.99
N ASP A 63 11.30 -12.64 -13.46
CA ASP A 63 11.74 -13.80 -14.23
C ASP A 63 10.86 -13.96 -15.50
N ILE A 64 11.26 -14.88 -16.37
CA ILE A 64 10.51 -15.21 -17.60
C ILE A 64 9.08 -15.70 -17.33
N TYR A 65 8.72 -15.99 -16.07
CA TYR A 65 7.39 -16.42 -15.61
C TYR A 65 6.60 -15.27 -14.95
N GLY A 66 7.16 -14.05 -14.88
CA GLY A 66 6.52 -12.88 -14.29
C GLY A 66 6.60 -12.81 -12.77
N ASN A 67 7.37 -13.69 -12.13
CA ASN A 67 7.61 -13.66 -10.70
C ASN A 67 8.59 -12.56 -10.36
N ILE A 68 8.27 -11.81 -9.31
CA ILE A 68 9.15 -10.82 -8.72
C ILE A 68 10.37 -11.56 -8.16
N MET A 69 11.55 -11.33 -8.74
CA MET A 69 12.83 -11.68 -8.15
C MET A 69 12.93 -10.89 -6.86
N GLN A 70 12.69 -11.60 -5.77
CA GLN A 70 12.66 -11.03 -4.44
C GLN A 70 14.10 -10.73 -4.06
N ASP A 71 14.42 -9.45 -4.00
CA ASP A 71 15.69 -9.01 -3.43
C ASP A 71 15.64 -9.34 -1.93
N GLU A 72 16.63 -10.08 -1.43
CA GLU A 72 16.72 -10.42 0.01
C GLU A 72 16.77 -9.15 0.87
N SER A 73 17.15 -8.00 0.30
CA SER A 73 17.13 -6.71 0.98
C SER A 73 15.72 -6.12 1.15
N CYS A 74 14.70 -6.70 0.53
CA CYS A 74 13.34 -6.14 0.49
C CYS A 74 12.27 -7.25 0.67
N PRO A 75 12.10 -7.74 1.92
CA PRO A 75 11.13 -8.79 2.22
C PRO A 75 9.70 -8.35 1.95
N ARG A 76 8.93 -9.25 1.32
CA ARG A 76 7.51 -9.00 1.01
C ARG A 76 6.65 -9.45 2.18
N TYR A 77 6.33 -8.53 3.09
CA TYR A 77 5.53 -8.83 4.27
C TYR A 77 4.03 -9.00 3.99
N TRP A 78 3.54 -8.46 2.87
CA TRP A 78 2.09 -8.30 2.63
C TRP A 78 1.61 -9.06 1.40
N LYS A 79 0.42 -9.66 1.51
CA LYS A 79 -0.33 -10.26 0.40
C LYS A 79 -1.65 -9.51 0.23
N PRO A 80 -1.90 -8.81 -0.90
CA PRO A 80 -3.13 -8.07 -1.09
C PRO A 80 -4.32 -9.03 -1.14
N LEU A 81 -5.35 -8.72 -0.37
CA LEU A 81 -6.61 -9.47 -0.31
C LEU A 81 -7.68 -8.73 -1.11
N GLY A 82 -8.02 -9.26 -2.28
CA GLY A 82 -9.12 -8.77 -3.11
C GLY A 82 -8.78 -7.52 -3.95
N LYS A 83 -9.85 -6.86 -4.42
CA LYS A 83 -9.77 -5.62 -5.22
C LYS A 83 -9.88 -4.41 -4.31
N ASN A 84 -9.49 -3.24 -4.82
CA ASN A 84 -9.69 -1.99 -4.11
C ASN A 84 -11.19 -1.71 -3.94
N ILE A 85 -11.58 -1.30 -2.74
CA ILE A 85 -12.97 -0.95 -2.42
C ILE A 85 -13.07 0.58 -2.47
N LYS A 86 -13.97 1.10 -3.29
CA LYS A 86 -14.27 2.53 -3.38
C LYS A 86 -15.58 2.82 -2.66
N ALA A 87 -15.72 4.06 -2.17
CA ALA A 87 -16.99 4.52 -1.59
C ALA A 87 -18.14 4.36 -2.60
N ALA A 88 -19.29 3.89 -2.10
CA ALA A 88 -20.51 3.76 -2.90
C ALA A 88 -21.13 5.13 -3.19
N GLU A 89 -21.90 5.27 -4.27
CA GLU A 89 -22.53 6.54 -4.63
C GLU A 89 -23.45 7.09 -3.53
N GLU A 90 -24.10 6.22 -2.76
CA GLU A 90 -24.94 6.59 -1.63
C GLU A 90 -24.13 7.17 -0.46
N GLU A 91 -22.95 6.60 -0.19
CA GLU A 91 -22.03 7.08 0.84
C GLU A 91 -21.43 8.45 0.45
N VAL A 92 -21.16 8.66 -0.84
CA VAL A 92 -20.66 9.93 -1.36
C VAL A 92 -21.69 11.06 -1.24
N LYS A 93 -22.99 10.75 -1.34
CA LYS A 93 -24.06 11.75 -1.12
C LYS A 93 -24.11 12.22 0.33
N VAL A 94 -23.91 11.32 1.28
CA VAL A 94 -23.89 11.64 2.72
C VAL A 94 -22.57 12.29 3.13
N ASN A 95 -21.45 11.86 2.53
CA ASN A 95 -20.12 12.37 2.80
C ASN A 95 -19.35 12.61 1.50
N SER A 96 -19.36 13.85 1.01
CA SER A 96 -18.67 14.25 -0.22
C SER A 96 -17.16 14.00 -0.18
N ARG A 97 -16.54 13.90 1.00
CA ARG A 97 -15.11 13.58 1.18
C ARG A 97 -14.79 12.11 0.94
N ALA A 98 -15.77 11.21 0.99
CA ALA A 98 -15.59 9.79 0.73
C ALA A 98 -15.37 9.48 -0.76
N ARG A 99 -15.69 10.42 -1.66
CA ARG A 99 -15.58 10.26 -3.12
C ARG A 99 -14.21 9.79 -3.60
N SER A 100 -13.15 10.20 -2.91
CA SER A 100 -11.77 9.88 -3.27
C SER A 100 -11.15 8.81 -2.38
N ALA A 101 -11.90 8.30 -1.39
CA ALA A 101 -11.41 7.27 -0.49
C ALA A 101 -11.32 5.92 -1.20
N THR A 102 -10.17 5.26 -1.05
CA THR A 102 -9.91 3.92 -1.55
C THR A 102 -9.43 3.07 -0.38
N LEU A 103 -10.11 1.95 -0.14
CA LEU A 103 -9.76 0.98 0.88
C LEU A 103 -9.02 -0.20 0.24
N ARG A 104 -7.89 -0.57 0.84
CA ARG A 104 -7.09 -1.75 0.49
C ARG A 104 -6.89 -2.62 1.71
N VAL A 105 -6.96 -3.93 1.49
CA VAL A 105 -6.70 -4.94 2.53
C VAL A 105 -5.53 -5.81 2.08
N ALA A 106 -4.63 -6.10 3.00
CA ALA A 106 -3.58 -7.10 2.82
C ALA A 106 -3.45 -7.99 4.05
N GLU A 107 -3.00 -9.21 3.82
CA GLU A 107 -2.65 -10.18 4.85
C GLU A 107 -1.15 -10.16 5.10
N ARG A 108 -0.74 -10.27 6.36
CA ARG A 108 0.64 -10.46 6.75
C ARG A 108 1.05 -11.89 6.40
N LEU A 109 2.07 -12.03 5.58
CA LEU A 109 2.67 -13.32 5.25
C LEU A 109 3.48 -13.87 6.43
N ASP A 110 3.75 -15.16 6.47
CA ASP A 110 4.76 -15.73 7.35
C ASP A 110 6.08 -15.72 6.55
N VAL A 111 6.91 -14.71 6.80
CA VAL A 111 8.24 -14.54 6.17
C VAL A 111 9.28 -14.36 7.25
#